data_AF-A0A9W6N7F3-F1
#
_entry.id   AF-A0A9W6N7F3-F1
#
_cell.length_a   1.000
_cell.length_b   1.000
_cell.length_c   1.000
_cell.angle_alpha   90.00
_cell.angle_beta   90.00
_cell.angle_gamma   90.00
#
_symmetry.space_group_name_H-M   'P 1'
#
loop_
_entity.id
_entity.type
_entity.pdbx_description
1 polymer ?
#
loop_
_entity_poly.entity_id
_entity_poly.type
_entity_poly.pdbx_seq_one_letter_code
_entity_poly.pdbx_strand_id
1 'polypeptide(L)'
;MFEPPSSLAAFSQVVALVSTTKTAALFSAVGLILTFFALGALVKLMGTGDPATTPRWQKVVAGLSLTAGLVFMVAGPSIALLENSQTKIKLVPKSIALDRLENNERVDWLIRMVPYYPNRQPELAASKLLRLGPEKVKYVFVGSYQELKGRTVESAIAMIGGAYQRGQHVAAVIFTRSGEYPIVPANARGLLQVIQRIEAGVGADIEKPFLKAGRLNEVELANLESDQIHSYRFASYRGHYQRFCQLAHAFRCQKRAFDVSGLISEINADWHPAGAAVTPAVDPCDNSPTYCTHEAWPALRSALEPTFGARVFLMENKPIPDLRNRYLIDFENPAQQLIPEIGDAEVSP
;
A
#
# COMPACT_ATOMS: atom_id res chain seq x y z
N MET A 1 36.94 -5.59 2.23
CA MET A 1 35.70 -4.84 2.48
C MET A 1 35.98 -4.01 3.73
N PHE A 2 36.27 -2.71 3.58
CA PHE A 2 36.58 -1.84 4.73
C PHE A 2 35.25 -1.31 5.27
N GLU A 3 34.84 -1.77 6.44
CA GLU A 3 33.77 -1.09 7.18
C GLU A 3 34.25 0.33 7.50
N PRO A 4 33.51 1.38 7.11
CA PRO A 4 33.88 2.73 7.49
C PRO A 4 33.83 2.82 9.03
N PRO A 5 34.73 3.61 9.65
CA PRO A 5 34.71 3.82 11.10
C PRO A 5 33.31 4.26 11.55
N SER A 6 32.85 3.74 12.68
CA SER A 6 31.50 3.93 13.25
C SER A 6 31.04 5.39 13.32
N SER A 7 31.98 6.34 13.40
CA SER A 7 31.73 7.77 13.37
C SER A 7 31.24 8.30 12.01
N LEU A 8 31.69 7.73 10.90
CA LEU A 8 31.24 8.13 9.55
C LEU A 8 29.84 7.58 9.25
N ALA A 9 29.53 6.38 9.75
CA ALA A 9 28.19 5.81 9.65
C ALA A 9 27.17 6.59 10.51
N ALA A 10 27.55 7.00 11.72
CA ALA A 10 26.71 7.86 12.56
C ALA A 10 26.51 9.25 11.91
N PHE A 11 27.57 9.81 11.31
CA PHE A 11 27.48 11.10 10.62
C PHE A 11 26.56 11.04 9.39
N SER A 12 26.66 9.99 8.56
CA SER A 12 25.79 9.84 7.39
C SER A 12 24.33 9.65 7.78
N GLN A 13 24.04 8.93 8.87
CA GLN A 13 22.69 8.78 9.41
C GLN A 13 22.11 10.12 9.91
N VAL A 14 22.90 10.93 10.60
CA VAL A 14 22.47 12.27 11.05
C VAL A 14 22.24 13.20 9.85
N VAL A 15 23.12 13.18 8.84
CA VAL A 15 22.94 13.97 7.62
C VAL A 15 21.69 13.54 6.86
N ALA A 16 21.46 12.24 6.70
CA ALA A 16 20.25 11.71 6.08
C ALA A 16 19.00 12.18 6.83
N LEU A 17 18.97 12.02 8.16
CA LEU A 17 17.85 12.41 9.02
C LEU A 17 17.57 13.92 8.99
N VAL A 18 18.61 14.75 8.97
CA VAL A 18 18.46 16.21 8.88
C VAL A 18 17.98 16.65 7.49
N SER A 19 18.41 15.95 6.43
CA SER A 19 18.06 16.29 5.05
C SER A 19 16.61 16.01 4.68
N THR A 20 15.95 15.07 5.36
CA THR A 20 14.54 14.72 5.11
C THR A 20 13.54 15.77 5.62
N THR A 21 14.00 16.69 6.47
CA THR A 21 13.15 17.65 7.18
C THR A 21 13.61 19.08 6.88
N LYS A 22 12.80 19.86 6.13
CA LYS A 22 13.18 21.21 5.68
C LYS A 22 13.54 22.16 6.84
N THR A 23 12.85 22.06 7.96
CA THR A 23 13.09 22.84 9.19
C THR A 23 14.41 22.45 9.86
N ALA A 24 14.68 21.15 10.01
CA ALA A 24 15.93 20.64 10.56
C ALA A 24 17.15 20.98 9.69
N ALA A 25 17.00 20.88 8.37
CA ALA A 25 18.03 21.26 7.41
C ALA A 25 18.36 22.76 7.50
N LEU A 26 17.34 23.62 7.62
CA LEU A 26 17.51 25.07 7.76
C LEU A 26 18.28 25.41 9.05
N PHE A 27 17.89 24.86 10.20
CA PHE A 27 18.58 25.12 11.47
C PHE A 27 20.02 24.61 11.46
N SER A 28 20.26 23.43 10.90
CA SER A 28 21.62 22.87 10.79
C SER A 28 22.51 23.70 9.87
N ALA A 29 21.97 24.17 8.73
CA ALA A 29 22.70 25.04 7.80
C ALA A 29 23.02 26.41 8.43
N VAL A 30 22.06 27.03 9.11
CA VAL A 30 22.28 28.29 9.84
C VAL A 30 23.34 28.10 10.94
N GLY A 31 23.27 26.99 11.68
CA GLY A 31 24.26 26.65 12.71
C GLY A 31 25.68 26.49 12.15
N LEU A 32 25.83 25.82 11.01
CA LEU A 32 27.11 25.67 10.31
C LEU A 32 27.66 27.02 9.83
N ILE A 33 26.84 27.84 9.18
CA ILE A 33 27.25 29.15 8.67
C ILE A 33 27.75 30.05 9.82
N LEU A 34 27.01 30.10 10.91
CA LEU A 34 27.38 30.88 12.11
C LEU A 34 28.68 30.39 12.74
N THR A 35 28.91 29.09 12.73
CA THR A 35 30.13 28.48 13.29
C THR A 35 31.33 28.73 12.38
N PHE A 36 31.19 28.64 11.06
CA PHE A 36 32.25 29.00 10.11
C PHE A 36 32.60 30.49 10.22
N PHE A 37 31.61 31.36 10.37
CA PHE A 37 31.83 32.79 10.58
C PHE A 37 32.58 33.06 11.89
N ALA A 38 32.19 32.39 12.98
CA ALA A 38 32.87 32.49 14.27
C ALA A 38 34.31 31.94 14.20
N LEU A 39 34.54 30.82 13.52
CA LEU A 39 35.86 30.23 13.33
C LEU A 39 36.77 31.15 12.51
N GLY A 40 36.26 31.73 11.41
CA GLY A 40 36.99 32.70 10.59
C GLY A 40 37.35 33.96 11.37
N ALA A 41 36.43 34.46 12.21
CA ALA A 41 36.71 35.57 13.12
C ALA A 41 37.79 35.21 14.16
N LEU A 42 37.74 34.00 14.74
CA LEU A 42 38.73 33.50 15.71
C LEU A 42 40.11 33.32 15.08
N VAL A 43 40.21 32.76 13.88
CA VAL A 43 41.48 32.62 13.14
C VAL A 43 42.09 33.99 12.84
N LYS A 44 41.26 34.96 12.43
CA LYS A 44 41.70 36.35 12.21
C LYS A 44 42.18 37.02 13.50
N LEU A 45 41.46 36.81 14.61
CA LEU A 45 41.82 37.28 15.96
C LEU A 45 43.17 36.71 16.44
N MET A 46 43.41 35.41 16.21
CA MET A 46 44.67 34.75 16.59
C MET A 46 45.84 35.14 15.67
N GLY A 47 45.58 35.41 14.40
CA GLY A 47 46.60 35.85 13.44
C GLY A 47 47.09 37.29 13.65
N THR A 48 46.33 38.14 14.35
CA THR A 48 46.68 39.56 14.58
C THR A 48 47.67 39.81 15.73
N GLY A 49 48.21 38.77 16.38
CA GLY A 49 49.36 38.87 17.30
C GLY A 49 49.09 39.52 18.66
N ASP A 50 48.14 40.44 18.78
CA ASP A 50 47.81 41.10 20.05
C ASP A 50 46.29 41.17 20.30
N PRO A 51 45.75 40.31 21.19
CA PRO A 51 44.33 40.31 21.56
C PRO A 51 43.86 41.63 22.19
N ALA A 52 44.76 42.49 22.67
CA ALA A 52 44.39 43.78 23.28
C ALA A 52 43.93 44.82 22.26
N THR A 53 44.34 44.69 21.00
CA THR A 53 44.03 45.66 19.92
C THR A 53 42.69 45.40 19.24
N THR A 54 42.07 44.25 19.46
CA THR A 54 40.83 43.89 18.76
C THR A 54 39.60 44.56 19.41
N PRO A 55 38.77 45.27 18.63
CA PRO A 55 37.56 45.91 19.14
C PRO A 55 36.63 44.95 19.89
N ARG A 56 36.14 45.37 21.07
CA ARG A 56 35.27 44.55 21.93
C ARG A 56 34.04 43.99 21.20
N TRP A 57 33.46 44.76 20.27
CA TRP A 57 32.30 44.33 19.49
C TRP A 57 32.57 43.10 18.63
N GLN A 58 33.80 42.93 18.09
CA GLN A 58 34.16 41.75 17.29
C GLN A 58 34.25 40.49 18.14
N LYS A 59 34.76 40.62 19.37
CA LYS A 59 34.82 39.51 20.35
C LYS A 59 33.42 39.07 20.78
N VAL A 60 32.52 40.03 21.02
CA VAL A 60 31.12 39.77 21.36
C VAL A 60 30.39 39.10 20.20
N VAL A 61 30.53 39.61 18.97
CA VAL A 61 29.92 39.00 17.78
C VAL A 61 30.44 37.58 17.56
N ALA A 62 31.75 37.35 17.65
CA ALA A 62 32.32 36.01 17.49
C ALA A 62 31.80 35.02 18.56
N GLY A 63 31.72 35.45 19.82
CA GLY A 63 31.18 34.62 20.91
C GLY A 63 29.69 34.31 20.74
N LEU A 64 28.88 35.30 20.36
CA LEU A 64 27.45 35.12 20.09
C LEU A 64 27.21 34.23 18.88
N SER A 65 27.97 34.42 17.78
CA SER A 65 27.88 33.57 16.58
C SER A 65 28.28 32.13 16.87
N LEU A 66 29.31 31.90 17.69
CA LEU A 66 29.70 30.54 18.09
C LEU A 66 28.62 29.87 18.94
N THR A 67 28.09 30.58 19.93
CA THR A 67 27.05 30.05 20.84
C THR A 67 25.77 29.76 20.08
N ALA A 68 25.31 30.69 19.25
CA ALA A 68 24.15 30.50 18.37
C ALA A 68 24.39 29.37 17.36
N GLY A 69 25.59 29.30 16.78
CA GLY A 69 26.00 28.24 15.85
C GLY A 69 25.90 26.85 16.47
N LEU A 70 26.41 26.68 17.70
CA LEU A 70 26.32 25.43 18.47
C LEU A 70 24.87 25.07 18.81
N VAL A 71 24.08 26.03 19.30
CA VAL A 71 22.66 25.80 19.64
C VAL A 71 21.89 25.35 18.41
N PHE A 72 22.06 26.01 17.26
CA PHE A 72 21.36 25.64 16.04
C PHE A 72 21.85 24.32 15.43
N MET A 73 23.15 23.98 15.57
CA MET A 73 23.68 22.67 15.18
C MET A 73 23.12 21.52 16.01
N VAL A 74 22.81 21.73 17.29
CA VAL A 74 22.19 20.71 18.15
C VAL A 74 20.67 20.67 17.96
N ALA A 75 20.05 21.83 17.75
CA ALA A 75 18.60 21.94 17.57
C ALA A 75 18.12 21.25 16.28
N GLY A 76 18.86 21.33 15.18
CA GLY A 76 18.50 20.70 13.91
C GLY A 76 18.26 19.18 14.02
N PRO A 77 19.25 18.39 14.46
CA PRO A 77 19.09 16.96 14.71
C PRO A 77 18.01 16.66 15.76
N SER A 78 17.89 17.47 16.82
CA SER A 78 16.88 17.29 17.86
C SER A 78 15.44 17.48 17.33
N ILE A 79 15.23 18.48 16.47
CA ILE A 79 13.95 18.73 15.79
C ILE A 79 13.67 17.60 14.80
N ALA A 80 14.66 17.14 14.04
CA ALA A 80 14.51 16.01 13.12
C ALA A 80 14.09 14.73 13.87
N LEU A 81 14.71 14.46 15.03
CA LEU A 81 14.35 13.33 15.89
C LEU A 81 12.93 13.48 16.46
N LEU A 82 12.54 14.67 16.90
CA LEU A 82 11.19 14.91 17.43
C LEU A 82 10.12 14.79 16.33
N GLU A 83 10.35 15.36 15.16
CA GLU A 83 9.44 15.22 14.01
C GLU A 83 9.37 13.77 13.51
N ASN A 84 10.48 13.02 13.53
CA ASN A 84 10.49 11.60 13.18
C ASN A 84 9.86 10.70 14.26
N SER A 85 9.97 11.09 15.54
CA SER A 85 9.27 10.41 16.65
C SER A 85 7.76 10.63 16.64
N GLN A 86 7.31 11.73 16.01
CA GLN A 86 5.92 11.99 15.69
C GLN A 86 5.57 11.47 14.29
N THR A 87 6.02 10.26 13.95
CA THR A 87 5.71 9.57 12.69
C THR A 87 4.20 9.36 12.60
N LYS A 88 3.49 10.39 12.14
CA LYS A 88 2.12 10.26 11.64
C LYS A 88 2.20 9.24 10.51
N ILE A 89 1.56 8.09 10.71
CA ILE A 89 1.46 7.04 9.71
C ILE A 89 1.09 7.69 8.37
N LYS A 90 1.99 7.63 7.39
CA LYS A 90 1.83 8.36 6.13
C LYS A 90 0.73 7.68 5.31
N LEU A 91 -0.48 8.25 5.35
CA LEU A 91 -1.60 7.81 4.51
C LEU A 91 -1.29 8.09 3.05
N VAL A 92 -1.56 7.11 2.18
CA VAL A 92 -1.53 7.35 0.73
C VAL A 92 -2.76 8.16 0.35
N PRO A 93 -2.60 9.35 -0.29
CA PRO A 93 -3.73 10.11 -0.81
C PRO A 93 -4.52 9.30 -1.85
N LYS A 94 -5.84 9.48 -1.85
CA LYS A 94 -6.75 8.82 -2.79
C LYS A 94 -6.34 9.03 -4.27
N SER A 95 -5.95 10.25 -4.62
CA SER A 95 -5.49 10.58 -5.97
C SER A 95 -4.30 9.74 -6.41
N ILE A 96 -3.30 9.57 -5.54
CA ILE A 96 -2.12 8.73 -5.79
C ILE A 96 -2.52 7.25 -5.91
N ALA A 97 -3.46 6.77 -5.09
CA ALA A 97 -3.96 5.40 -5.19
C ALA A 97 -4.71 5.14 -6.51
N LEU A 98 -5.41 6.13 -7.05
CA LEU A 98 -6.05 6.07 -8.37
C LEU A 98 -5.01 6.09 -9.50
N ASP A 99 -3.96 6.91 -9.41
CA ASP A 99 -2.85 6.91 -10.39
C ASP A 99 -2.14 5.55 -10.41
N ARG A 100 -1.96 4.95 -9.22
CA ARG A 100 -1.44 3.59 -9.04
C ARG A 100 -2.35 2.51 -9.64
N LEU A 101 -3.67 2.73 -9.60
CA LEU A 101 -4.64 1.81 -10.20
C LEU A 101 -4.57 1.87 -11.73
N GLU A 102 -4.53 3.08 -12.31
CA GLU A 102 -4.39 3.30 -13.75
C GLU A 102 -3.18 2.55 -14.33
N ASN A 103 -2.04 2.76 -13.67
CA ASN A 103 -0.73 2.30 -14.11
C ASN A 103 -0.39 0.89 -13.63
N ASN A 104 -1.32 0.23 -12.93
CA ASN A 104 -1.13 -1.02 -12.21
C ASN A 104 0.25 -1.05 -11.51
N GLU A 105 0.53 -0.01 -10.73
CA GLU A 105 1.80 0.11 -10.02
C GLU A 105 1.99 -1.07 -9.07
N ARG A 106 3.23 -1.54 -8.98
CA ARG A 106 3.62 -2.64 -8.10
C ARG A 106 3.19 -2.36 -6.67
N VAL A 107 2.65 -3.39 -6.02
CA VAL A 107 2.36 -3.39 -4.59
C VAL A 107 3.34 -4.34 -3.90
N ASP A 108 3.93 -3.90 -2.80
CA ASP A 108 4.95 -4.69 -2.10
C ASP A 108 4.40 -5.38 -0.86
N TRP A 109 3.31 -4.87 -0.31
CA TRP A 109 2.69 -5.40 0.90
C TRP A 109 1.19 -5.57 0.68
N LEU A 110 0.69 -6.69 1.16
CA LEU A 110 -0.68 -7.12 1.00
C LEU A 110 -1.28 -7.33 2.37
N ILE A 111 -2.60 -7.16 2.45
CA ILE A 111 -3.35 -7.39 3.68
C ILE A 111 -4.65 -8.14 3.38
N ARG A 112 -4.90 -9.18 4.18
CA ARG A 112 -6.20 -9.87 4.26
C ARG A 112 -6.80 -9.60 5.62
N MET A 113 -8.04 -9.13 5.68
CA MET A 113 -8.76 -8.90 6.93
C MET A 113 -10.01 -9.80 7.00
N VAL A 114 -10.12 -10.59 8.06
CA VAL A 114 -11.22 -11.54 8.28
C VAL A 114 -11.99 -11.10 9.53
N PRO A 115 -13.16 -10.46 9.37
CA PRO A 115 -14.07 -10.20 10.47
C PRO A 115 -14.65 -11.52 11.00
N TYR A 116 -14.69 -11.68 12.32
CA TYR A 116 -15.23 -12.89 12.97
C TYR A 116 -15.83 -12.58 14.33
N TYR A 117 -16.74 -13.44 14.80
CA TYR A 117 -17.24 -13.36 16.17
C TYR A 117 -16.40 -14.27 17.08
N PRO A 118 -15.68 -13.74 18.08
CA PRO A 118 -14.73 -14.54 18.88
C PRO A 118 -15.39 -15.72 19.62
N ASN A 119 -16.64 -15.57 20.04
CA ASN A 119 -17.39 -16.61 20.76
C ASN A 119 -18.05 -17.66 19.85
N ARG A 120 -18.17 -17.40 18.55
CA ARG A 120 -18.86 -18.30 17.59
C ARG A 120 -17.92 -18.91 16.56
N GLN A 121 -16.87 -18.19 16.21
CA GLN A 121 -15.89 -18.51 15.18
C GLN A 121 -14.45 -18.29 15.71
N PRO A 122 -14.08 -18.88 16.87
CA PRO A 122 -12.76 -18.66 17.45
C PRO A 122 -11.62 -19.13 16.55
N GLU A 123 -11.88 -20.05 15.62
CA GLU A 123 -10.94 -20.56 14.62
C GLU A 123 -10.50 -19.51 13.58
N LEU A 124 -11.26 -18.42 13.43
CA LEU A 124 -10.92 -17.32 12.53
C LEU A 124 -9.99 -16.28 13.16
N ALA A 125 -9.64 -16.44 14.44
CA ALA A 125 -8.62 -15.61 15.10
C ALA A 125 -7.27 -15.74 14.39
N ALA A 126 -6.50 -14.65 14.34
CA ALA A 126 -5.24 -14.58 13.58
C ALA A 126 -4.24 -15.67 14.01
N SER A 127 -4.23 -16.04 15.30
CA SER A 127 -3.40 -17.12 15.84
C SER A 127 -3.78 -18.54 15.39
N LYS A 128 -5.01 -18.74 14.89
CA LYS A 128 -5.55 -20.05 14.49
C LYS A 128 -5.78 -20.19 12.99
N LEU A 129 -5.68 -19.08 12.24
CA LEU A 129 -5.79 -19.13 10.78
C LEU A 129 -4.68 -20.00 10.19
N LEU A 130 -5.08 -20.99 9.39
CA LEU A 130 -4.16 -21.89 8.68
C LEU A 130 -3.85 -21.42 7.27
N ARG A 131 -4.81 -20.73 6.63
CA ARG A 131 -4.76 -20.26 5.23
C ARG A 131 -5.38 -18.87 5.13
N LEU A 132 -5.12 -18.18 4.02
CA LEU A 132 -5.69 -16.84 3.75
C LEU A 132 -7.22 -16.83 3.59
N GLY A 133 -7.82 -17.96 3.26
CA GLY A 133 -9.25 -18.17 3.18
C GLY A 133 -9.66 -19.63 3.38
N PRO A 134 -10.96 -19.95 3.31
CA PRO A 134 -11.48 -21.29 3.51
C PRO A 134 -10.85 -22.32 2.56
N GLU A 135 -10.62 -23.55 3.01
CA GLU A 135 -9.89 -24.58 2.26
C GLU A 135 -10.47 -24.87 0.86
N LYS A 136 -11.81 -24.82 0.73
CA LYS A 136 -12.51 -25.03 -0.55
C LYS A 136 -12.22 -23.96 -1.61
N VAL A 137 -11.71 -22.79 -1.22
CA VAL A 137 -11.45 -21.67 -2.11
C VAL A 137 -10.02 -21.77 -2.66
N LYS A 138 -9.86 -21.64 -3.98
CA LYS A 138 -8.56 -21.63 -4.67
C LYS A 138 -7.94 -20.23 -4.73
N TYR A 139 -8.74 -19.18 -4.87
CA TYR A 139 -8.26 -17.79 -4.97
C TYR A 139 -8.96 -16.86 -3.99
N VAL A 140 -8.21 -15.97 -3.34
CA VAL A 140 -8.71 -15.05 -2.32
C VAL A 140 -8.43 -13.59 -2.68
N PHE A 141 -9.34 -12.70 -2.29
CA PHE A 141 -9.13 -11.25 -2.34
C PHE A 141 -8.19 -10.78 -1.22
N VAL A 142 -7.23 -9.94 -1.59
CA VAL A 142 -6.32 -9.23 -0.69
C VAL A 142 -6.24 -7.76 -1.11
N GLY A 143 -6.06 -6.87 -0.13
CA GLY A 143 -5.94 -5.43 -0.36
C GLY A 143 -4.49 -4.94 -0.38
N SER A 144 -4.29 -3.76 -0.96
CA SER A 144 -3.04 -2.99 -0.84
C SER A 144 -2.82 -2.52 0.60
N TYR A 145 -1.85 -3.08 1.32
CA TYR A 145 -1.58 -2.67 2.71
C TYR A 145 -1.20 -1.18 2.81
N GLN A 146 -0.40 -0.69 1.86
CA GLN A 146 0.05 0.71 1.83
C GLN A 146 -1.11 1.71 1.72
N GLU A 147 -2.23 1.33 1.12
CA GLU A 147 -3.41 2.20 0.98
C GLU A 147 -4.31 2.17 2.22
N LEU A 148 -4.13 1.18 3.10
CA LEU A 148 -4.94 0.98 4.30
C LEU A 148 -4.23 1.34 5.60
N LYS A 149 -2.89 1.35 5.64
CA LYS A 149 -2.13 1.68 6.85
C LYS A 149 -2.58 3.04 7.41
N GLY A 150 -2.68 3.14 8.73
CA GLY A 150 -3.12 4.35 9.45
C GLY A 150 -4.63 4.63 9.41
N ARG A 151 -5.43 3.82 8.68
CA ARG A 151 -6.91 3.84 8.77
C ARG A 151 -7.36 3.05 9.99
N THR A 152 -8.56 3.34 10.50
CA THR A 152 -9.22 2.41 11.44
C THR A 152 -9.47 1.08 10.75
N VAL A 153 -9.44 -0.03 11.49
CA VAL A 153 -9.65 -1.37 10.93
C VAL A 153 -11.05 -1.47 10.29
N GLU A 154 -12.07 -0.87 10.91
CA GLU A 154 -13.42 -0.77 10.34
C GLU A 154 -13.42 -0.03 8.99
N SER A 155 -12.76 1.13 8.91
CA SER A 155 -12.63 1.87 7.65
C SER A 155 -11.85 1.08 6.61
N ALA A 156 -10.79 0.38 7.02
CA ALA A 156 -9.97 -0.42 6.11
C ALA A 156 -10.76 -1.60 5.53
N ILE A 157 -11.58 -2.27 6.34
CA ILE A 157 -12.48 -3.34 5.90
C ILE A 157 -13.44 -2.81 4.85
N ALA A 158 -14.10 -1.67 5.11
CA ALA A 158 -14.98 -1.05 4.13
C ALA A 158 -14.21 -0.72 2.83
N MET A 159 -13.00 -0.15 2.94
CA MET A 159 -12.17 0.23 1.78
C MET A 159 -11.72 -0.94 0.91
N ILE A 160 -11.65 -2.17 1.43
CA ILE A 160 -11.32 -3.38 0.64
C ILE A 160 -12.55 -4.20 0.26
N GLY A 161 -13.75 -3.72 0.58
CA GLY A 161 -14.98 -4.41 0.25
C GLY A 161 -15.35 -5.58 1.17
N GLY A 162 -15.01 -5.46 2.45
CA GLY A 162 -15.48 -6.36 3.49
C GLY A 162 -16.69 -5.80 4.23
N ALA A 163 -17.52 -6.69 4.77
CA ALA A 163 -18.58 -6.34 5.69
C ALA A 163 -18.10 -6.49 7.14
N TYR A 164 -18.38 -5.49 7.98
CA TYR A 164 -18.12 -5.52 9.41
C TYR A 164 -19.43 -5.27 10.18
N GLN A 165 -19.63 -6.02 11.25
CA GLN A 165 -20.74 -5.87 12.18
C GLN A 165 -20.20 -5.59 13.58
N ARG A 166 -20.88 -4.72 14.33
CA ARG A 166 -20.51 -4.43 15.73
C ARG A 166 -20.44 -5.71 16.56
N GLY A 167 -19.37 -5.84 17.34
CA GLY A 167 -19.09 -7.03 18.17
C GLY A 167 -18.25 -8.10 17.47
N GLN A 168 -17.85 -7.89 16.20
CA GLN A 168 -16.83 -8.70 15.56
C GLN A 168 -15.42 -8.24 15.95
N HIS A 169 -14.52 -9.20 16.07
CA HIS A 169 -13.07 -8.97 16.01
C HIS A 169 -12.61 -9.08 14.55
N VAL A 170 -11.38 -8.67 14.27
CA VAL A 170 -10.81 -8.75 12.92
C VAL A 170 -9.42 -9.35 13.00
N ALA A 171 -9.24 -10.50 12.35
CA ALA A 171 -7.93 -11.08 12.13
C ALA A 171 -7.32 -10.48 10.85
N ALA A 172 -6.14 -9.89 10.95
CA ALA A 172 -5.39 -9.37 9.82
C ALA A 172 -4.13 -10.20 9.56
N VAL A 173 -3.92 -10.54 8.30
CA VAL A 173 -2.70 -11.17 7.79
C VAL A 173 -2.03 -10.15 6.85
N ILE A 174 -0.93 -9.55 7.29
CA ILE A 174 -0.16 -8.57 6.51
C ILE A 174 1.14 -9.23 6.07
N PHE A 175 1.50 -9.17 4.78
CA PHE A 175 2.66 -9.90 4.26
C PHE A 175 3.24 -9.25 3.02
N THR A 176 4.52 -9.53 2.74
CA THR A 176 5.19 -9.04 1.53
C THR A 176 4.78 -9.84 0.30
N ARG A 177 4.69 -9.16 -0.85
CA ARG A 177 4.57 -9.82 -2.15
C ARG A 177 5.85 -10.62 -2.44
N SER A 178 5.73 -11.94 -2.53
CA SER A 178 6.80 -12.82 -3.02
C SER A 178 6.69 -13.01 -4.53
N GLY A 179 7.82 -13.10 -5.23
CA GLY A 179 7.83 -13.52 -6.65
C GLY A 179 7.35 -14.96 -6.85
N GLU A 180 7.43 -15.78 -5.80
CA GLU A 180 6.93 -17.18 -5.79
C GLU A 180 5.40 -17.26 -5.80
N TYR A 181 4.72 -16.21 -5.37
CA TYR A 181 3.26 -16.17 -5.24
C TYR A 181 2.71 -15.00 -6.05
N PRO A 182 2.44 -15.23 -7.35
CA PRO A 182 1.95 -14.17 -8.21
C PRO A 182 0.59 -13.69 -7.71
N ILE A 183 0.43 -12.37 -7.71
CA ILE A 183 -0.86 -11.72 -7.50
C ILE A 183 -1.40 -11.27 -8.84
N VAL A 184 -2.72 -11.28 -8.98
CA VAL A 184 -3.45 -10.82 -10.14
C VAL A 184 -4.28 -9.62 -9.72
N PRO A 185 -4.15 -8.44 -10.33
CA PRO A 185 -5.05 -7.33 -10.07
C PRO A 185 -6.50 -7.79 -10.22
N ALA A 186 -7.36 -7.49 -9.25
CA ALA A 186 -8.73 -7.98 -9.30
C ALA A 186 -9.62 -7.10 -10.20
N ASN A 187 -9.09 -6.62 -11.31
CA ASN A 187 -9.85 -5.96 -12.36
C ASN A 187 -10.56 -7.00 -13.25
N ALA A 188 -11.40 -6.55 -14.18
CA ALA A 188 -12.17 -7.44 -15.05
C ALA A 188 -11.29 -8.45 -15.78
N ARG A 189 -10.17 -7.97 -16.33
CA ARG A 189 -9.18 -8.81 -17.02
C ARG A 189 -8.60 -9.87 -16.09
N GLY A 190 -8.11 -9.45 -14.93
CA GLY A 190 -7.48 -10.35 -13.96
C GLY A 190 -8.45 -11.38 -13.37
N LEU A 191 -9.70 -11.00 -13.13
CA LEU A 191 -10.73 -11.95 -12.72
C LEU A 191 -10.97 -13.01 -13.80
N LEU A 192 -11.08 -12.61 -15.07
CA LEU A 192 -11.25 -13.56 -16.18
C LEU A 192 -10.03 -14.49 -16.33
N GLN A 193 -8.81 -13.99 -16.12
CA GLN A 193 -7.61 -14.84 -16.07
C GLN A 193 -7.67 -15.86 -14.93
N VAL A 194 -8.10 -15.46 -13.74
CA VAL A 194 -8.24 -16.39 -12.61
C VAL A 194 -9.28 -17.46 -12.92
N ILE A 195 -10.43 -17.08 -13.50
CA ILE A 195 -11.46 -18.03 -13.94
C ILE A 195 -10.88 -19.01 -14.97
N GLN A 196 -10.16 -18.50 -15.97
CA GLN A 196 -9.51 -19.32 -17.00
C GLN A 196 -8.51 -20.32 -16.39
N ARG A 197 -7.67 -19.87 -15.45
CA ARG A 197 -6.71 -20.75 -14.75
C ARG A 197 -7.41 -21.84 -13.93
N ILE A 198 -8.52 -21.52 -13.27
CA ILE A 198 -9.28 -22.51 -12.50
C ILE A 198 -9.93 -23.54 -13.44
N GLU A 199 -10.55 -23.10 -14.54
CA GLU A 199 -11.22 -23.96 -15.52
C GLU A 199 -10.27 -24.83 -16.36
N ALA A 200 -9.03 -24.37 -16.56
CA ALA A 200 -7.98 -25.11 -17.25
C ALA A 200 -7.14 -26.02 -16.31
N GLY A 201 -7.25 -25.84 -15.00
CA GLY A 201 -6.44 -26.56 -14.02
C GLY A 201 -6.77 -28.06 -13.92
N VAL A 202 -5.73 -28.89 -13.84
CA VAL A 202 -5.85 -30.34 -13.66
C VAL A 202 -6.54 -30.65 -12.32
N GLY A 203 -7.54 -31.56 -12.34
CA GLY A 203 -8.27 -31.99 -11.15
C GLY A 203 -9.40 -31.07 -10.69
N ALA A 204 -9.77 -30.07 -11.49
CA ALA A 204 -11.01 -29.31 -11.26
C ALA A 204 -12.15 -29.99 -12.04
N ASP A 205 -12.91 -30.86 -11.37
CA ASP A 205 -14.18 -31.39 -11.90
C ASP A 205 -15.22 -30.26 -11.90
N ILE A 206 -15.09 -29.35 -12.86
CA ILE A 206 -15.99 -28.21 -13.06
C ILE A 206 -17.02 -28.63 -14.10
N GLU A 207 -18.21 -29.00 -13.62
CA GLU A 207 -19.33 -29.38 -14.47
C GLU A 207 -19.91 -28.16 -15.21
N LYS A 208 -19.94 -27.00 -14.54
CA LYS A 208 -20.50 -25.74 -15.06
C LYS A 208 -19.41 -24.66 -15.19
N PRO A 209 -18.58 -24.72 -16.25
CA PRO A 209 -17.59 -23.68 -16.54
C PRO A 209 -18.29 -22.39 -17.01
N PHE A 210 -17.68 -21.25 -16.69
CA PHE A 210 -18.07 -19.94 -17.20
C PHE A 210 -17.50 -19.68 -18.60
N LEU A 211 -16.20 -19.89 -18.83
CA LEU A 211 -15.52 -19.46 -20.06
C LEU A 211 -15.53 -20.46 -21.21
N LYS A 212 -15.61 -21.78 -20.94
CA LYS A 212 -15.57 -22.83 -21.98
C LYS A 212 -16.65 -22.74 -23.07
N ALA A 213 -17.75 -22.01 -22.85
CA ALA A 213 -18.84 -21.85 -23.82
C ALA A 213 -18.53 -20.86 -24.97
N GLY A 214 -17.26 -20.69 -25.37
CA GLY A 214 -16.87 -19.75 -26.43
C GLY A 214 -17.17 -18.28 -26.09
N ARG A 215 -17.20 -17.93 -24.80
CA ARG A 215 -17.53 -16.55 -24.35
C ARG A 215 -16.46 -15.52 -24.74
N LEU A 216 -15.25 -16.00 -24.99
CA LEU A 216 -14.09 -15.23 -25.42
C LEU A 216 -13.67 -15.66 -26.83
N ASN A 217 -13.29 -14.70 -27.68
CA ASN A 217 -12.67 -14.98 -28.97
C ASN A 217 -11.14 -15.17 -28.83
N GLU A 218 -10.46 -15.56 -29.91
CA GLU A 218 -9.01 -15.83 -29.92
C GLU A 218 -8.17 -14.61 -29.51
N VAL A 219 -8.55 -13.40 -29.94
CA VAL A 219 -7.85 -12.15 -29.60
C VAL A 219 -7.97 -11.86 -28.10
N GLU A 220 -9.16 -12.07 -27.54
CA GLU A 220 -9.44 -11.91 -26.12
C GLU A 220 -8.68 -12.95 -25.29
N LEU A 221 -8.65 -14.20 -25.73
CA LEU A 221 -7.88 -15.27 -25.09
C LEU A 221 -6.39 -14.92 -25.07
N ALA A 222 -5.81 -14.52 -26.21
CA ALA A 222 -4.42 -14.08 -26.30
C ALA A 222 -4.14 -12.88 -25.38
N ASN A 223 -5.10 -11.94 -25.23
CA ASN A 223 -4.95 -10.84 -24.27
C ASN A 223 -4.88 -11.35 -22.83
N LEU A 224 -5.62 -12.41 -22.46
CA LEU A 224 -5.60 -13.01 -21.13
C LEU A 224 -4.37 -13.88 -20.86
N GLU A 225 -3.53 -14.21 -21.84
CA GLU A 225 -2.35 -15.05 -21.61
C GLU A 225 -1.22 -14.32 -20.88
N SER A 226 -1.09 -13.00 -21.08
CA SER A 226 0.00 -12.23 -20.47
C SER A 226 -0.19 -12.05 -18.96
N ASP A 227 0.79 -12.48 -18.16
CA ASP A 227 0.85 -12.30 -16.70
C ASP A 227 1.77 -11.15 -16.27
N GLN A 228 2.37 -10.43 -17.23
CA GLN A 228 3.26 -9.32 -16.94
C GLN A 228 2.52 -8.18 -16.26
N ILE A 229 3.14 -7.53 -15.27
CA ILE A 229 2.51 -6.45 -14.48
C ILE A 229 1.95 -5.32 -15.34
N HIS A 230 2.64 -4.98 -16.44
CA HIS A 230 2.23 -3.91 -17.35
C HIS A 230 0.99 -4.28 -18.19
N SER A 231 0.71 -5.56 -18.41
CA SER A 231 -0.46 -6.02 -19.18
C SER A 231 -1.79 -5.66 -18.52
N TYR A 232 -1.77 -5.42 -17.20
CA TYR A 232 -2.93 -5.03 -16.40
C TYR A 232 -3.15 -3.51 -16.34
N ARG A 233 -2.29 -2.69 -16.95
CA ARG A 233 -2.52 -1.25 -17.07
C ARG A 233 -3.78 -1.00 -17.87
N PHE A 234 -4.61 -0.04 -17.47
CA PHE A 234 -5.84 0.26 -18.21
C PHE A 234 -5.55 0.49 -19.69
N ALA A 235 -4.48 1.25 -20.00
CA ALA A 235 -4.04 1.52 -21.36
C ALA A 235 -3.74 0.25 -22.20
N SER A 236 -3.28 -0.83 -21.57
CA SER A 236 -2.88 -2.07 -22.25
C SER A 236 -4.05 -2.95 -22.67
N TYR A 237 -5.17 -2.91 -21.94
CA TYR A 237 -6.35 -3.71 -22.27
C TYR A 237 -7.61 -2.85 -22.51
N ARG A 238 -7.47 -1.53 -22.66
CA ARG A 238 -8.59 -0.58 -22.89
C ARG A 238 -9.52 -1.02 -24.02
N GLY A 239 -8.96 -1.55 -25.12
CA GLY A 239 -9.74 -2.02 -26.27
C GLY A 239 -10.64 -3.22 -25.97
N HIS A 240 -10.38 -3.93 -24.87
CA HIS A 240 -11.17 -5.06 -24.40
C HIS A 240 -11.93 -4.74 -23.10
N TYR A 241 -11.74 -3.56 -22.50
CA TYR A 241 -12.26 -3.23 -21.16
C TYR A 241 -13.78 -3.43 -21.08
N GLN A 242 -14.54 -2.86 -22.02
CA GLN A 242 -16.01 -2.97 -22.02
C GLN A 242 -16.46 -4.43 -22.03
N ARG A 243 -15.88 -5.24 -22.91
CA ARG A 243 -16.23 -6.66 -23.06
C ARG A 243 -15.84 -7.46 -21.82
N PHE A 244 -14.63 -7.27 -21.30
CA PHE A 244 -14.18 -7.94 -20.08
C PHE A 244 -15.02 -7.52 -18.86
N CYS A 245 -15.36 -6.24 -18.76
CA CYS A 245 -16.21 -5.69 -17.71
C CYS A 245 -17.59 -6.35 -17.72
N GLN A 246 -18.23 -6.47 -18.88
CA GLN A 246 -19.53 -7.14 -19.03
C GLN A 246 -19.46 -8.62 -18.66
N LEU A 247 -18.42 -9.35 -19.08
CA LEU A 247 -18.26 -10.76 -18.73
C LEU A 247 -18.01 -10.93 -17.23
N ALA A 248 -17.14 -10.12 -16.64
CA ALA A 248 -16.86 -10.15 -15.21
C ALA A 248 -18.10 -9.79 -14.37
N HIS A 249 -18.91 -8.84 -14.82
CA HIS A 249 -20.20 -8.50 -14.21
C HIS A 249 -21.20 -9.66 -14.32
N ALA A 250 -21.35 -10.26 -15.50
CA ALA A 250 -22.22 -11.43 -15.69
C ALA A 250 -21.82 -12.60 -14.78
N PHE A 251 -20.51 -12.86 -14.65
CA PHE A 251 -19.98 -13.85 -13.72
C PHE A 251 -20.37 -13.55 -12.27
N ARG A 252 -20.14 -12.30 -11.85
CA ARG A 252 -20.47 -11.83 -10.50
C ARG A 252 -21.97 -11.93 -10.20
N CYS A 253 -22.85 -11.62 -11.14
CA CYS A 253 -24.29 -11.58 -10.89
C CYS A 253 -24.98 -12.94 -11.02
N GLN A 254 -24.34 -13.88 -11.71
CA GLN A 254 -24.85 -15.24 -11.89
C GLN A 254 -24.00 -16.26 -11.13
N LYS A 255 -23.49 -15.93 -9.92
CA LYS A 255 -22.56 -16.79 -9.17
C LYS A 255 -23.03 -18.25 -9.09
N ARG A 256 -24.30 -18.46 -8.74
CA ARG A 256 -24.89 -19.81 -8.58
C ARG A 256 -24.99 -20.63 -9.87
N ALA A 257 -24.80 -20.02 -11.04
CA ALA A 257 -24.84 -20.71 -12.32
C ALA A 257 -23.52 -21.44 -12.65
N PHE A 258 -22.42 -21.12 -11.98
CA PHE A 258 -21.09 -21.62 -12.32
C PHE A 258 -20.35 -22.16 -11.09
N ASP A 259 -19.79 -23.36 -11.18
CA ASP A 259 -19.10 -24.00 -10.04
C ASP A 259 -17.80 -23.26 -9.68
N VAL A 260 -17.16 -22.65 -10.68
CA VAL A 260 -15.93 -21.85 -10.51
C VAL A 260 -16.14 -20.65 -9.56
N SER A 261 -17.37 -20.17 -9.39
CA SER A 261 -17.68 -19.11 -8.41
C SER A 261 -17.38 -19.52 -6.97
N GLY A 262 -17.55 -20.79 -6.61
CA GLY A 262 -17.27 -21.31 -5.28
C GLY A 262 -15.78 -21.51 -4.99
N LEU A 263 -14.94 -21.46 -6.04
CA LEU A 263 -13.49 -21.61 -5.97
C LEU A 263 -12.76 -20.26 -5.87
N ILE A 264 -13.47 -19.15 -5.96
CA ILE A 264 -12.95 -17.80 -5.75
C ILE A 264 -13.66 -17.24 -4.50
N SER A 265 -12.94 -16.53 -3.63
CA SER A 265 -13.55 -15.85 -2.49
C SER A 265 -14.65 -14.91 -2.97
N GLU A 266 -15.64 -14.67 -2.13
CA GLU A 266 -16.86 -13.96 -2.51
C GLU A 266 -16.57 -12.59 -3.16
N ILE A 267 -17.13 -12.37 -4.36
CA ILE A 267 -17.07 -11.09 -5.09
C ILE A 267 -18.25 -10.22 -4.64
N ASN A 268 -18.03 -9.35 -3.67
CA ASN A 268 -19.10 -8.60 -2.99
C ASN A 268 -19.63 -7.38 -3.76
N ALA A 269 -20.65 -6.75 -3.17
CA ALA A 269 -21.34 -5.55 -3.65
C ALA A 269 -20.38 -4.44 -4.12
N ASP A 270 -19.33 -4.25 -3.33
CA ASP A 270 -18.26 -3.25 -3.41
C ASP A 270 -17.16 -3.53 -4.44
N TRP A 271 -17.09 -4.70 -5.05
CA TRP A 271 -16.06 -4.97 -6.04
C TRP A 271 -16.31 -4.19 -7.33
N HIS A 272 -15.30 -3.47 -7.82
CA HIS A 272 -15.35 -2.73 -9.07
C HIS A 272 -14.44 -3.36 -10.15
N PRO A 273 -14.90 -3.54 -11.41
CA PRO A 273 -14.11 -4.17 -12.48
C PRO A 273 -12.85 -3.40 -12.90
N ALA A 274 -12.63 -2.20 -12.35
CA ALA A 274 -11.38 -1.47 -12.51
C ALA A 274 -10.24 -2.07 -11.68
N GLY A 275 -10.52 -2.93 -10.69
CA GLY A 275 -9.52 -3.49 -9.76
C GLY A 275 -9.48 -2.81 -8.40
N ALA A 276 -10.60 -2.24 -7.98
CA ALA A 276 -10.75 -1.54 -6.71
C ALA A 276 -12.01 -2.01 -5.98
N ALA A 277 -12.03 -1.78 -4.67
CA ALA A 277 -13.27 -1.78 -3.90
C ALA A 277 -13.86 -0.37 -3.82
N VAL A 278 -15.20 -0.28 -3.75
CA VAL A 278 -15.96 0.97 -3.65
C VAL A 278 -16.79 1.04 -2.37
N THR A 279 -16.90 2.24 -1.83
CA THR A 279 -17.64 2.58 -0.61
C THR A 279 -18.52 3.82 -0.85
N PRO A 280 -19.83 3.78 -0.53
CA PRO A 280 -20.57 2.63 -0.03
C PRO A 280 -20.73 1.53 -1.09
N ALA A 281 -20.90 0.29 -0.63
CA ALA A 281 -21.16 -0.83 -1.52
C ALA A 281 -22.56 -0.70 -2.14
N VAL A 282 -22.63 -0.72 -3.47
CA VAL A 282 -23.90 -0.70 -4.23
C VAL A 282 -23.91 -1.92 -5.12
N ASP A 283 -24.89 -2.81 -4.95
CA ASP A 283 -24.96 -4.01 -5.78
C ASP A 283 -25.44 -3.64 -7.19
N PRO A 284 -24.59 -3.75 -8.23
CA PRO A 284 -24.93 -3.41 -9.59
C PRO A 284 -25.58 -4.59 -10.32
N CYS A 285 -25.96 -5.68 -9.63
CA CYS A 285 -26.59 -6.82 -10.29
C CYS A 285 -28.05 -6.58 -10.70
N ASP A 286 -28.66 -5.50 -10.21
CA ASP A 286 -30.02 -5.10 -10.57
C ASP A 286 -30.10 -4.22 -11.83
N ASN A 287 -28.98 -3.68 -12.31
CA ASN A 287 -28.94 -2.75 -13.45
C ASN A 287 -27.76 -3.04 -14.39
N SER A 288 -27.86 -2.67 -15.67
CA SER A 288 -26.70 -2.68 -16.57
C SER A 288 -25.69 -1.66 -16.07
N PRO A 289 -24.46 -2.06 -15.72
CA PRO A 289 -23.54 -1.15 -15.07
C PRO A 289 -23.00 -0.10 -16.05
N THR A 290 -23.33 1.16 -15.79
CA THR A 290 -22.80 2.31 -16.54
C THR A 290 -21.26 2.36 -16.51
N TYR A 291 -20.62 1.79 -15.48
CA TYR A 291 -19.16 1.76 -15.40
C TYR A 291 -18.48 0.88 -16.47
N CYS A 292 -19.21 -0.01 -17.14
CA CYS A 292 -18.67 -0.77 -18.28
C CYS A 292 -18.69 0.02 -19.59
N THR A 293 -19.37 1.18 -19.67
CA THR A 293 -19.43 2.00 -20.88
C THR A 293 -18.29 3.03 -20.96
N HIS A 294 -17.44 3.13 -19.94
CA HIS A 294 -16.29 4.02 -19.97
C HIS A 294 -15.14 3.41 -20.78
N GLU A 295 -14.86 4.00 -21.94
CA GLU A 295 -13.77 3.57 -22.83
C GLU A 295 -12.41 4.24 -22.51
N ALA A 296 -12.45 5.31 -21.72
CA ALA A 296 -11.27 6.11 -21.38
C ALA A 296 -11.10 6.22 -19.86
N TRP A 297 -9.84 6.17 -19.41
CA TRP A 297 -9.51 6.24 -18.00
C TRP A 297 -10.00 7.52 -17.30
N PRO A 298 -9.91 8.74 -17.87
CA PRO A 298 -10.39 9.94 -17.18
C PRO A 298 -11.87 9.90 -16.80
N ALA A 299 -12.72 9.31 -17.67
CA ALA A 299 -14.14 9.14 -17.38
C ALA A 299 -14.36 8.09 -16.27
N LEU A 300 -13.67 6.96 -16.35
CA LEU A 300 -13.71 5.91 -15.34
C LEU A 300 -13.21 6.40 -13.97
N ARG A 301 -12.11 7.18 -13.95
CA ARG A 301 -11.55 7.80 -12.75
C ARG A 301 -12.54 8.76 -12.11
N SER A 302 -13.16 9.64 -12.89
CA SER A 302 -14.16 10.60 -12.39
C SER A 302 -15.35 9.88 -11.75
N ALA A 303 -15.80 8.78 -12.34
CA ALA A 303 -16.87 7.94 -11.77
C ALA A 303 -16.44 7.21 -10.49
N LEU A 304 -15.18 6.78 -10.40
CA LEU A 304 -14.65 5.98 -9.30
C LEU A 304 -14.20 6.83 -8.10
N GLU A 305 -13.71 8.05 -8.33
CA GLU A 305 -13.09 8.90 -7.32
C GLU A 305 -13.96 9.16 -6.07
N PRO A 306 -15.27 9.46 -6.18
CA PRO A 306 -16.11 9.68 -5.01
C PRO A 306 -16.16 8.47 -4.08
N THR A 307 -16.18 7.27 -4.64
CA THR A 307 -16.42 6.02 -3.92
C THR A 307 -15.20 5.13 -3.76
N PHE A 308 -14.04 5.49 -4.33
CA PHE A 308 -12.82 4.69 -4.26
C PHE A 308 -12.41 4.36 -2.81
N GLY A 309 -12.27 3.06 -2.53
CA GLY A 309 -11.71 2.52 -1.30
C GLY A 309 -10.20 2.26 -1.44
N ALA A 310 -9.84 1.07 -1.90
CA ALA A 310 -8.47 0.66 -2.14
C ALA A 310 -8.36 -0.31 -3.32
N ARG A 311 -7.14 -0.48 -3.84
CA ARG A 311 -6.84 -1.51 -4.84
C ARG A 311 -6.93 -2.89 -4.22
N VAL A 312 -7.52 -3.81 -4.97
CA VAL A 312 -7.72 -5.21 -4.56
C VAL A 312 -7.09 -6.15 -5.59
N PHE A 313 -6.57 -7.27 -5.09
CA PHE A 313 -5.87 -8.28 -5.86
C PHE A 313 -6.41 -9.67 -5.53
N LEU A 314 -6.32 -10.58 -6.48
CA LEU A 314 -6.55 -12.00 -6.32
C LEU A 314 -5.22 -12.70 -6.18
N MET A 315 -5.14 -13.65 -5.26
CA MET A 315 -3.99 -14.54 -5.13
C MET A 315 -4.46 -15.94 -4.77
N GLU A 316 -3.62 -16.94 -5.02
CA GLU A 316 -3.92 -18.29 -4.58
C GLU A 316 -4.09 -18.36 -3.05
N ASN A 317 -5.01 -19.20 -2.59
CA ASN A 317 -5.30 -19.41 -1.17
C ASN A 317 -4.17 -20.20 -0.50
N LYS A 318 -3.08 -19.52 -0.19
CA LYS A 318 -1.88 -20.14 0.39
C LYS A 318 -2.01 -20.41 1.89
N PRO A 319 -1.33 -21.45 2.40
CA PRO A 319 -1.07 -21.59 3.83
C PRO A 319 -0.37 -20.35 4.37
N ILE A 320 -0.80 -19.89 5.54
CA ILE A 320 -0.18 -18.73 6.21
C ILE A 320 1.31 -18.96 6.51
N PRO A 321 1.77 -20.16 6.94
CA PRO A 321 3.19 -20.42 7.16
C PRO A 321 4.10 -20.17 5.95
N ASP A 322 3.57 -20.31 4.74
CA ASP A 322 4.30 -20.15 3.48
C ASP A 322 4.49 -18.67 3.10
N LEU A 323 3.75 -17.75 3.73
CA LEU A 323 3.85 -16.31 3.45
C LEU A 323 5.12 -15.71 4.07
N ARG A 324 5.91 -15.03 3.23
CA ARG A 324 7.13 -14.30 3.63
C ARG A 324 6.80 -13.01 4.38
N ASN A 325 7.61 -12.70 5.40
CA ASN A 325 7.52 -11.47 6.21
C ASN A 325 6.09 -11.16 6.64
N ARG A 326 5.44 -12.14 7.28
CA ARG A 326 4.03 -12.03 7.67
C ARG A 326 3.86 -11.52 9.10
N TYR A 327 2.77 -10.79 9.30
CA TYR A 327 2.29 -10.31 10.58
C TYR A 327 0.85 -10.78 10.75
N LEU A 328 0.57 -11.38 11.90
CA LEU A 328 -0.74 -11.87 12.30
C LEU A 328 -1.21 -11.01 13.46
N ILE A 329 -2.31 -10.29 13.27
CA ILE A 329 -2.81 -9.34 14.25
C ILE A 329 -4.30 -9.59 14.46
N ASP A 330 -4.71 -9.72 15.71
CA ASP A 330 -6.12 -9.71 16.09
C ASP A 330 -6.51 -8.32 16.62
N PHE A 331 -7.52 -7.72 16.01
CA PHE A 331 -8.10 -6.44 16.42
C PHE A 331 -9.42 -6.68 17.14
N GLU A 332 -9.44 -6.41 18.45
CA GLU A 332 -10.60 -6.58 19.32
C GLU A 332 -11.60 -5.41 19.22
N ASN A 333 -11.12 -4.21 18.88
CA ASN A 333 -11.93 -3.01 18.71
C ASN A 333 -11.66 -2.32 17.37
N PRO A 334 -12.21 -2.86 16.26
CA PRO A 334 -11.92 -2.38 14.90
C PRO A 334 -12.27 -0.91 14.63
N ALA A 335 -13.21 -0.34 15.39
CA ALA A 335 -13.62 1.05 15.25
C ALA A 335 -12.57 2.05 15.78
N GLN A 336 -11.75 1.64 16.76
CA GLN A 336 -10.77 2.50 17.42
C GLN A 336 -9.32 2.14 17.07
N GLN A 337 -9.05 0.87 16.76
CA GLN A 337 -7.71 0.41 16.42
C GLN A 337 -7.36 0.79 14.99
N LEU A 338 -6.12 1.23 14.79
CA LEU A 338 -5.58 1.57 13.47
C LEU A 338 -4.80 0.39 12.89
N ILE A 339 -4.78 0.30 11.56
CA ILE A 339 -3.81 -0.56 10.86
C ILE A 339 -2.41 0.00 11.13
N PRO A 340 -1.53 -0.74 11.83
CA PRO A 340 -0.22 -0.24 12.23
C PRO A 340 0.67 -0.02 11.01
N GLU A 341 1.71 0.81 11.17
CA GLU A 341 2.82 0.89 10.23
C GLU A 341 3.80 -0.27 10.49
N ILE A 342 4.06 -1.07 9.46
CA ILE A 342 4.84 -2.31 9.51
C ILE A 342 5.81 -2.30 8.33
N GLY A 343 7.02 -2.80 8.58
CA GLY A 343 8.14 -2.76 7.64
C GLY A 343 8.84 -1.41 7.72
N ASP A 344 10.16 -1.43 7.58
CA ASP A 344 10.94 -0.19 7.60
C ASP A 344 10.47 0.74 6.46
N ALA A 345 10.40 2.04 6.76
CA ALA A 345 9.96 3.09 5.85
C ALA A 345 10.86 3.28 4.60
N GLU A 346 11.78 2.37 4.34
CA GLU A 346 12.75 2.42 3.26
C GLU A 346 12.82 1.07 2.55
N VAL A 347 12.06 0.94 1.47
CA VAL A 347 12.57 0.20 0.32
C VAL A 347 13.32 1.24 -0.50
N SER A 348 14.62 1.37 -0.20
CA SER A 348 15.54 2.02 -1.14
C SER A 348 15.57 1.21 -2.45
N PRO A 349 15.75 1.90 -3.60
CA PRO A 349 15.50 1.38 -4.95
C PRO A 349 16.27 0.11 -5.32
#